data_AF-A0A0Q7GI86-F1
#
_entry.id   AF-A0A0Q7GI86-F1
#
_cell.length_a   1.000
_cell.length_b   1.000
_cell.length_c   1.000
_cell.angle_alpha   90.00
_cell.angle_beta   90.00
_cell.angle_gamma   90.00
#
_symmetry.space_group_name_H-M   'P 1'
#
loop_
_entity.id
_entity.type
_entity.pdbx_description
1 polymer ?
#
loop_
_entity_poly.entity_id
_entity_poly.type
_entity_poly.pdbx_seq_one_letter_code
_entity_poly.pdbx_strand_id
1 'polypeptide(L)'
;MKINPSFFHLKTILIGILFFQIHFGFSQEEKNSALYKTIMSKDSLLFNVGFNTCDITQFENLYTEDFEFYHDKDSISDKAQFLRNLKKGLCGSPDTYKSRRYLVPNSTEVYPLYKKGVLYGAIQMGIHQFYEKSVGKNESLADAKEHFGSTAKFTHVWLLQNGVWKLRRSFSYDHQTTSTAGTKSGIFDNDKEIEKWLKQNNVPTLGIGVINNGKLQEIKVFGELKKGVSAPYNTIWNVASLTKPVTAIVALKLVSQGKWNLDEPLYNYWIDPDVANDPNHKLLTTRIVLSHQTGFPNWRYMNESKKLDFKFKPGTQYSYSGEGMEYLRKALEKKFHKTLDQLADELIFKPLKMNDTKFIWNDITDVSRYAINYDNKGNAYEPVKNKVANAADDLLTTIQDYGTFLCSVMNGDGLSKKVFEEMSSHQVAQKKKDKYFGLGFEIYDLRNDNYALSHSGADQGVQTLFFLLPKTKQGLIIFTNVDDGYKVYEKLLLNYLGENGQKLIDIETK
;
A
#
# COMPACT_ATOMS: atom_id res chain seq x y z
N MET A 1 -65.22 31.34 49.14
CA MET A 1 -64.91 32.79 49.08
C MET A 1 -63.39 32.87 49.08
N LYS A 2 -62.60 33.35 48.12
CA LYS A 2 -62.69 33.99 46.79
C LYS A 2 -61.37 33.55 46.09
N ILE A 3 -61.43 32.98 44.88
CA ILE A 3 -60.91 33.53 43.61
C ILE A 3 -59.37 33.67 43.50
N ASN A 4 -58.85 32.91 42.52
CA ASN A 4 -57.52 32.84 41.85
C ASN A 4 -57.22 34.13 41.00
N PRO A 5 -56.15 34.33 40.18
CA PRO A 5 -55.02 33.46 39.80
C PRO A 5 -53.63 34.15 39.55
N SER A 6 -52.67 33.34 39.06
CA SER A 6 -51.60 33.65 38.08
C SER A 6 -50.15 33.81 38.58
N PHE A 7 -49.26 32.95 38.04
CA PHE A 7 -48.03 33.22 37.24
C PHE A 7 -47.16 31.94 37.24
N PHE A 8 -47.20 31.12 36.15
CA PHE A 8 -46.15 30.94 35.11
C PHE A 8 -44.81 30.36 35.64
N HIS A 9 -44.11 29.37 35.06
CA HIS A 9 -44.17 28.68 33.76
C HIS A 9 -43.40 27.34 33.89
N LEU A 10 -43.99 26.25 33.38
CA LEU A 10 -43.39 24.92 33.26
C LEU A 10 -42.33 24.92 32.14
N LYS A 11 -41.08 24.57 32.45
CA LYS A 11 -40.01 24.40 31.44
C LYS A 11 -40.25 23.11 30.64
N THR A 12 -40.45 23.30 29.35
CA THR A 12 -40.54 22.30 28.28
C THR A 12 -39.25 21.47 28.20
N ILE A 13 -39.35 20.14 28.31
CA ILE A 13 -38.27 19.21 27.92
C ILE A 13 -38.54 18.81 26.47
N LEU A 14 -37.69 19.28 25.56
CA LEU A 14 -37.71 18.92 24.14
C LEU A 14 -36.91 17.62 23.96
N ILE A 15 -37.59 16.48 23.85
CA ILE A 15 -36.97 15.21 23.41
C ILE A 15 -36.90 15.27 21.88
N GLY A 16 -35.73 15.59 21.35
CA GLY A 16 -35.45 15.50 19.92
C GLY A 16 -35.38 14.04 19.47
N ILE A 17 -36.41 13.59 18.75
CA ILE A 17 -36.37 12.34 17.98
C ILE A 17 -35.47 12.61 16.77
N LEU A 18 -34.22 12.16 16.84
CA LEU A 18 -33.32 12.13 15.69
C LEU A 18 -33.84 11.07 14.70
N PHE A 19 -34.57 11.51 13.68
CA PHE A 19 -34.81 10.69 12.49
C PHE A 19 -33.47 10.46 11.79
N PHE A 20 -32.86 9.29 12.04
CA PHE A 20 -31.78 8.77 11.20
C PHE A 20 -32.37 8.50 9.81
N GLN A 21 -32.28 9.47 8.91
CA GLN A 21 -32.47 9.20 7.49
C GLN A 21 -31.28 8.38 7.01
N ILE A 22 -31.45 7.06 6.96
CA ILE A 22 -30.56 6.14 6.26
C ILE A 22 -30.61 6.55 4.79
N HIS A 23 -29.63 7.35 4.38
CA HIS A 23 -29.35 7.57 2.97
C HIS A 23 -28.77 6.25 2.47
N PHE A 24 -29.57 5.49 1.72
CA PHE A 24 -29.06 4.39 0.90
C PHE A 24 -28.15 5.02 -0.17
N GLY A 25 -26.87 5.18 0.16
CA GLY A 25 -25.86 5.45 -0.84
C GLY A 25 -25.87 4.31 -1.85
N PHE A 26 -25.88 4.65 -3.14
CA PHE A 26 -25.71 3.68 -4.23
C PHE A 26 -24.27 3.14 -4.17
N SER A 27 -24.07 2.13 -3.34
CA SER A 27 -22.81 1.40 -3.26
C SER A 27 -22.73 0.41 -4.42
N GLN A 28 -21.53 0.26 -4.98
CA GLN A 28 -21.16 -0.91 -5.78
C GLN A 28 -21.64 -2.19 -5.07
N GLU A 29 -22.22 -3.13 -5.84
CA GLU A 29 -22.64 -4.43 -5.32
C GLU A 29 -21.43 -5.23 -4.82
N GLU A 30 -21.56 -5.86 -3.64
CA GLU A 30 -20.57 -6.82 -3.18
C GLU A 30 -20.44 -7.99 -4.18
N LYS A 31 -19.22 -8.50 -4.37
CA LYS A 31 -18.92 -9.58 -5.34
C LYS A 31 -19.66 -10.89 -5.05
N ASN A 32 -20.13 -11.08 -3.81
CA ASN A 32 -20.88 -12.25 -3.37
C ASN A 32 -22.41 -12.09 -3.56
N SER A 33 -22.90 -10.90 -3.92
CA SER A 33 -24.33 -10.59 -4.05
C SER A 33 -25.00 -11.39 -5.17
N ALA A 34 -26.31 -11.58 -5.05
CA ALA A 34 -27.09 -12.28 -6.07
C ALA A 34 -27.08 -11.53 -7.41
N LEU A 35 -27.19 -10.20 -7.38
CA LEU A 35 -27.17 -9.38 -8.59
C LEU A 35 -25.81 -9.43 -9.28
N TYR A 36 -24.71 -9.25 -8.54
CA TYR A 36 -23.36 -9.32 -9.11
C TYR A 36 -23.12 -10.65 -9.81
N LYS A 37 -23.40 -11.77 -9.12
CA LYS A 37 -23.28 -13.12 -9.70
C LYS A 37 -24.14 -13.31 -10.94
N THR A 38 -25.36 -12.76 -10.95
CA THR A 38 -26.27 -12.84 -12.09
C THR A 38 -25.71 -12.09 -13.29
N ILE A 39 -25.26 -10.85 -13.12
CA ILE A 39 -24.68 -10.04 -14.20
C ILE A 39 -23.40 -10.67 -14.72
N MET A 40 -22.52 -11.16 -13.85
CA MET A 40 -21.30 -11.88 -14.25
C MET A 40 -21.60 -13.17 -15.03
N SER A 41 -22.67 -13.88 -14.67
CA SER A 41 -23.13 -15.05 -15.44
C SER A 41 -23.58 -14.64 -16.86
N LYS A 42 -24.27 -13.51 -17.02
CA LYS A 42 -24.68 -13.01 -18.35
C LYS A 42 -23.50 -12.49 -19.17
N ASP A 43 -22.53 -11.81 -18.55
CA ASP A 43 -21.24 -11.46 -19.18
C ASP A 43 -20.53 -12.70 -19.70
N SER A 44 -20.42 -13.74 -18.86
CA SER A 44 -19.77 -15.00 -19.25
C SER A 44 -20.46 -15.67 -20.44
N LEU A 45 -21.78 -15.61 -20.56
CA LEU A 45 -22.49 -16.15 -21.73
C LEU A 45 -22.15 -15.34 -23.00
N LEU A 46 -22.17 -14.01 -22.92
CA LEU A 46 -21.83 -13.17 -24.07
C LEU A 46 -20.37 -13.35 -24.52
N PHE A 47 -19.42 -13.40 -23.59
CA PHE A 47 -18.01 -13.34 -23.94
C PHE A 47 -17.29 -14.68 -23.91
N ASN A 48 -17.51 -15.52 -22.89
CA ASN A 48 -16.80 -16.80 -22.81
C ASN A 48 -17.39 -17.84 -23.77
N VAL A 49 -18.70 -17.77 -24.03
CA VAL A 49 -19.38 -18.60 -25.03
C VAL A 49 -19.51 -17.80 -26.33
N GLY A 50 -20.27 -16.71 -26.33
CA GLY A 50 -20.56 -15.98 -27.56
C GLY A 50 -19.32 -15.49 -28.32
N PHE A 51 -18.51 -14.63 -27.70
CA PHE A 51 -17.34 -14.02 -28.34
C PHE A 51 -16.21 -15.03 -28.55
N ASN A 52 -15.78 -15.70 -27.48
CA ASN A 52 -14.58 -16.55 -27.48
C ASN A 52 -14.75 -17.87 -28.25
N THR A 53 -15.98 -18.32 -28.51
CA THR A 53 -16.24 -19.50 -29.34
C THR A 53 -17.04 -19.18 -30.59
N CYS A 54 -17.29 -17.89 -30.88
CA CYS A 54 -18.09 -17.45 -32.01
C CYS A 54 -19.52 -18.03 -32.05
N ASP A 55 -20.10 -18.35 -30.89
CA ASP A 55 -21.51 -18.75 -30.80
C ASP A 55 -22.42 -17.51 -30.82
N ILE A 56 -22.85 -17.14 -32.03
CA ILE A 56 -23.60 -15.90 -32.24
C ILE A 56 -24.98 -15.91 -31.56
N THR A 57 -25.52 -17.10 -31.27
CA THR A 57 -26.85 -17.24 -30.66
C THR A 57 -26.92 -16.59 -29.27
N GLN A 58 -25.80 -16.51 -28.55
CA GLN A 58 -25.75 -15.86 -27.24
C GLN A 58 -26.07 -14.36 -27.35
N PHE A 59 -25.55 -13.68 -28.36
CA PHE A 59 -25.82 -12.26 -28.60
C PHE A 59 -27.26 -12.04 -29.09
N GLU A 60 -27.76 -12.90 -29.98
CA GLU A 60 -29.14 -12.84 -30.47
C GLU A 60 -30.16 -12.93 -29.31
N ASN A 61 -29.89 -13.81 -28.35
CA ASN A 61 -30.75 -14.06 -27.18
C ASN A 61 -30.63 -13.00 -26.08
N LEU A 62 -29.41 -12.55 -25.79
CA LEU A 62 -29.13 -11.66 -24.66
C LEU A 62 -29.19 -10.18 -25.00
N TYR A 63 -29.25 -9.78 -26.28
CA TYR A 63 -29.41 -8.37 -26.65
C TYR A 63 -30.89 -8.00 -26.77
N THR A 64 -31.24 -6.79 -26.34
CA THR A 64 -32.55 -6.21 -26.66
C THR A 64 -32.67 -5.92 -28.15
N GLU A 65 -33.89 -5.82 -28.68
CA GLU A 65 -34.11 -5.53 -30.10
C GLU A 65 -33.55 -4.17 -30.51
N ASP A 66 -33.60 -3.20 -29.59
CA ASP A 66 -33.08 -1.85 -29.75
C ASP A 66 -31.64 -1.70 -29.22
N PHE A 67 -30.85 -2.76 -29.20
CA PHE A 67 -29.45 -2.72 -28.73
C PHE A 67 -28.58 -1.73 -29.52
N GLU A 68 -27.71 -1.02 -28.80
CA GLU A 68 -26.72 -0.08 -29.35
C GLU A 68 -25.31 -0.43 -28.85
N PHE A 69 -24.36 -0.52 -29.78
CA PHE A 69 -22.94 -0.67 -29.51
C PHE A 69 -22.19 0.61 -29.89
N TYR A 70 -21.40 1.13 -28.96
CA TYR A 70 -20.55 2.30 -29.14
C TYR A 70 -19.09 1.86 -29.04
N HIS A 71 -18.30 2.19 -30.05
CA HIS A 71 -16.88 1.88 -30.12
C HIS A 71 -16.09 3.16 -30.40
N ASP A 72 -14.99 3.40 -29.70
CA ASP A 72 -14.20 4.64 -29.85
C ASP A 72 -13.32 4.70 -31.10
N LYS A 73 -12.90 3.55 -31.63
CA LYS A 73 -12.10 3.42 -32.86
C LYS A 73 -12.93 3.12 -34.11
N ASP A 74 -14.18 2.72 -33.90
CA ASP A 74 -15.14 2.45 -34.98
C ASP A 74 -16.33 3.40 -34.81
N SER A 75 -17.45 3.10 -35.47
CA SER A 75 -18.70 3.87 -35.34
C SER A 75 -19.70 3.14 -34.42
N ILE A 76 -20.84 3.79 -34.21
CA ILE A 76 -22.00 3.22 -33.54
C ILE A 76 -22.60 2.11 -34.42
N SER A 77 -23.04 1.02 -33.82
CA SER A 77 -23.74 -0.08 -34.51
C SER A 77 -25.02 -0.48 -33.78
N ASP A 78 -26.08 -0.72 -34.53
CA ASP A 78 -27.28 -1.39 -34.00
C ASP A 78 -27.06 -2.92 -33.89
N LYS A 79 -28.03 -3.64 -33.31
CA LYS A 79 -27.99 -5.11 -33.18
C LYS A 79 -27.69 -5.81 -34.50
N ALA A 80 -28.37 -5.44 -35.58
CA ALA A 80 -28.26 -6.13 -36.86
C ALA A 80 -26.88 -5.90 -37.49
N GLN A 81 -26.36 -4.67 -37.43
CA GLN A 81 -25.03 -4.31 -37.90
C GLN A 81 -23.95 -4.98 -37.05
N PHE A 82 -24.07 -4.95 -35.73
CA PHE A 82 -23.12 -5.60 -34.82
C PHE A 82 -22.99 -7.10 -35.12
N LEU A 83 -24.12 -7.82 -35.23
CA LEU A 83 -24.11 -9.26 -35.51
C LEU A 83 -23.54 -9.57 -36.90
N ARG A 84 -23.82 -8.74 -37.92
CA ARG A 84 -23.20 -8.88 -39.25
C ARG A 84 -21.69 -8.69 -39.20
N ASN A 85 -21.22 -7.65 -38.49
CA ASN A 85 -19.79 -7.36 -38.35
C ASN A 85 -19.07 -8.48 -37.59
N LEU A 86 -19.69 -9.03 -36.55
CA LEU A 86 -19.14 -10.16 -35.82
C LEU A 86 -19.04 -11.41 -36.71
N LYS A 87 -20.13 -11.77 -37.41
CA LYS A 87 -20.19 -12.93 -38.32
C LYS A 87 -19.20 -12.85 -39.48
N LYS A 88 -19.02 -11.67 -40.08
CA LYS A 88 -18.15 -11.47 -41.25
C LYS A 88 -16.71 -11.09 -40.91
N GLY A 89 -16.49 -10.51 -39.73
CA GLY A 89 -15.19 -10.06 -39.25
C GLY A 89 -14.56 -11.10 -38.33
N LEU A 90 -14.59 -10.84 -37.02
CA LEU A 90 -13.88 -11.62 -35.99
C LEU A 90 -14.21 -13.11 -36.01
N CYS A 91 -15.42 -13.49 -36.43
CA CYS A 91 -15.88 -14.87 -36.52
C CYS A 91 -16.01 -15.40 -37.97
N GLY A 92 -15.51 -14.67 -38.96
CA GLY A 92 -15.65 -15.02 -40.38
C GLY A 92 -14.73 -16.18 -40.83
N SER A 93 -13.61 -16.37 -40.15
CA SER A 93 -12.58 -17.37 -40.51
C SER A 93 -12.03 -18.10 -39.28
N PRO A 94 -12.87 -18.84 -38.53
CA PRO A 94 -12.51 -19.42 -37.24
C PRO A 94 -11.36 -20.43 -37.30
N ASP A 95 -11.08 -21.00 -38.48
CA ASP A 95 -9.98 -21.95 -38.69
C ASP A 95 -8.60 -21.27 -38.84
N THR A 96 -8.57 -20.00 -39.27
CA THR A 96 -7.32 -19.27 -39.55
C THR A 96 -7.10 -18.06 -38.64
N TYR A 97 -8.16 -17.58 -37.98
CA TYR A 97 -8.11 -16.44 -37.08
C TYR A 97 -9.09 -16.63 -35.92
N LYS A 98 -8.66 -16.29 -34.70
CA LYS A 98 -9.53 -16.28 -33.53
C LYS A 98 -9.16 -15.14 -32.60
N SER A 99 -10.16 -14.34 -32.25
CA SER A 99 -10.07 -13.36 -31.17
C SER A 99 -10.65 -13.92 -29.89
N ARG A 100 -10.02 -13.61 -28.76
CA ARG A 100 -10.46 -13.97 -27.42
C ARG A 100 -10.51 -12.72 -26.57
N ARG A 101 -11.67 -12.44 -25.98
CA ARG A 101 -11.84 -11.47 -24.92
C ARG A 101 -11.54 -12.13 -23.57
N TYR A 102 -10.79 -11.43 -22.75
CA TYR A 102 -10.49 -11.73 -21.36
C TYR A 102 -11.01 -10.60 -20.46
N LEU A 103 -11.87 -10.92 -19.49
CA LEU A 103 -12.25 -9.95 -18.47
C LEU A 103 -11.11 -9.83 -17.47
N VAL A 104 -10.61 -8.63 -17.26
CA VAL A 104 -9.57 -8.39 -16.26
C VAL A 104 -10.13 -8.72 -14.87
N PRO A 105 -9.51 -9.66 -14.12
CA PRO A 105 -9.95 -10.01 -12.77
C PRO A 105 -10.03 -8.77 -11.87
N ASN A 106 -11.05 -8.73 -11.01
CA ASN A 106 -11.29 -7.63 -10.06
C ASN A 106 -11.56 -6.24 -10.67
N SER A 107 -11.58 -6.09 -12.00
CA SER A 107 -11.92 -4.81 -12.65
C SER A 107 -13.42 -4.53 -12.69
N THR A 108 -14.27 -5.53 -12.43
CA THR A 108 -15.71 -5.39 -12.64
C THR A 108 -16.42 -4.75 -11.45
N GLU A 109 -17.23 -3.75 -11.78
CA GLU A 109 -18.16 -3.10 -10.86
C GLU A 109 -19.58 -3.25 -11.39
N VAL A 110 -20.54 -3.46 -10.48
CA VAL A 110 -21.96 -3.59 -10.82
C VAL A 110 -22.76 -2.66 -9.93
N TYR A 111 -23.59 -1.83 -10.56
CA TYR A 111 -24.44 -0.85 -9.91
C TYR A 111 -25.91 -1.13 -10.24
N PRO A 112 -26.79 -1.33 -9.24
CA PRO A 112 -28.20 -1.62 -9.48
C PRO A 112 -28.96 -0.37 -9.94
N LEU A 113 -29.94 -0.55 -10.83
CA LEU A 113 -30.85 0.50 -11.28
C LEU A 113 -32.26 0.24 -10.77
N TYR A 114 -32.77 1.19 -9.98
CA TYR A 114 -34.11 1.11 -9.39
C TYR A 114 -35.04 2.18 -9.96
N LYS A 115 -36.30 1.80 -10.20
CA LYS A 115 -37.38 2.73 -10.55
C LYS A 115 -38.50 2.53 -9.55
N LYS A 116 -38.77 3.56 -8.73
CA LYS A 116 -39.74 3.50 -7.62
C LYS A 116 -39.50 2.29 -6.70
N GLY A 117 -38.24 2.03 -6.35
CA GLY A 117 -37.82 0.93 -5.48
C GLY A 117 -37.77 -0.45 -6.14
N VAL A 118 -38.17 -0.58 -7.41
CA VAL A 118 -38.13 -1.86 -8.14
C VAL A 118 -36.87 -1.94 -8.99
N LEU A 119 -36.09 -3.00 -8.82
CA LEU A 119 -34.91 -3.28 -9.65
C LEU A 119 -35.35 -3.53 -11.08
N TYR A 120 -34.87 -2.71 -12.02
CA TYR A 120 -35.20 -2.85 -13.45
C TYR A 120 -33.98 -2.99 -14.34
N GLY A 121 -32.78 -2.77 -13.79
CA GLY A 121 -31.55 -2.83 -14.55
C GLY A 121 -30.30 -2.85 -13.69
N ALA A 122 -29.16 -2.90 -14.35
CA ALA A 122 -27.84 -2.77 -13.73
C ALA A 122 -26.86 -2.15 -14.73
N ILE A 123 -25.93 -1.35 -14.22
CA ILE A 123 -24.76 -0.89 -14.97
C ILE A 123 -23.60 -1.78 -14.56
N GLN A 124 -22.98 -2.42 -15.53
CA GLN A 124 -21.74 -3.18 -15.36
C GLN A 124 -20.62 -2.42 -16.05
N MET A 125 -19.49 -2.24 -15.39
CA MET A 125 -18.30 -1.63 -15.99
C MET A 125 -17.06 -2.42 -15.63
N GLY A 126 -16.00 -2.26 -16.41
CA GLY A 126 -14.71 -2.91 -16.14
C GLY A 126 -13.76 -2.81 -17.32
N ILE A 127 -12.82 -3.76 -17.39
CA ILE A 127 -11.75 -3.75 -18.39
C ILE A 127 -11.69 -5.09 -19.14
N HIS A 128 -11.66 -5.01 -20.46
CA HIS A 128 -11.42 -6.12 -21.37
C HIS A 128 -9.97 -6.10 -21.86
N GLN A 129 -9.37 -7.28 -22.01
CA GLN A 129 -8.21 -7.50 -22.85
C GLN A 129 -8.61 -8.41 -24.02
N PHE A 130 -8.12 -8.10 -25.20
CA PHE A 130 -8.35 -8.87 -26.41
C PHE A 130 -7.03 -9.49 -26.86
N TYR A 131 -7.11 -10.76 -27.19
CA TYR A 131 -6.01 -11.56 -27.65
C TYR A 131 -6.36 -12.20 -28.99
N GLU A 132 -5.35 -12.41 -29.82
CA GLU A 132 -5.55 -12.85 -31.20
C GLU A 132 -4.61 -14.01 -31.53
N LYS A 133 -5.15 -14.98 -32.25
CA LYS A 133 -4.40 -16.05 -32.91
C LYS A 133 -4.65 -15.94 -34.41
N SER A 134 -3.59 -16.05 -35.21
CA SER A 134 -3.69 -16.13 -36.66
C SER A 134 -2.68 -17.12 -37.21
N VAL A 135 -3.08 -17.91 -38.20
CA VAL A 135 -2.23 -18.89 -38.87
C VAL A 135 -2.36 -18.82 -40.39
N GLY A 136 -1.33 -19.28 -41.10
CA GLY A 136 -1.40 -19.47 -42.55
C GLY A 136 -2.37 -20.58 -42.96
N LYS A 137 -2.74 -20.64 -44.25
CA LYS A 137 -3.73 -21.60 -44.80
C LYS A 137 -3.43 -23.10 -44.57
N ASN A 138 -2.23 -23.46 -44.11
CA ASN A 138 -1.77 -24.84 -43.92
C ASN A 138 -1.28 -25.12 -42.48
N GLU A 139 -1.58 -24.24 -41.53
CA GLU A 139 -1.13 -24.34 -40.15
C GLU A 139 -2.31 -24.52 -39.19
N SER A 140 -2.09 -25.26 -38.11
CA SER A 140 -3.11 -25.53 -37.08
C SER A 140 -3.22 -24.35 -36.12
N LEU A 141 -4.41 -23.77 -35.99
CA LEU A 141 -4.70 -22.71 -35.01
C LEU A 141 -4.57 -23.20 -33.56
N ALA A 142 -4.65 -24.51 -33.31
CA ALA A 142 -4.48 -25.09 -31.97
C ALA A 142 -3.07 -24.83 -31.42
N ASP A 143 -2.06 -24.88 -32.29
CA ASP A 143 -0.64 -24.73 -31.95
C ASP A 143 -0.16 -23.28 -32.05
N ALA A 144 -0.99 -22.39 -32.61
CA ALA A 144 -0.68 -20.98 -32.75
C ALA A 144 -0.54 -20.29 -31.39
N LYS A 145 0.54 -19.51 -31.25
CA LYS A 145 0.73 -18.64 -30.08
C LYS A 145 -0.29 -17.51 -30.13
N GLU A 146 -0.82 -17.20 -28.97
CA GLU A 146 -1.73 -16.09 -28.79
C GLU A 146 -0.93 -14.81 -28.57
N HIS A 147 -1.34 -13.73 -29.23
CA HIS A 147 -0.73 -12.42 -29.11
C HIS A 147 -1.73 -11.44 -28.49
N PHE A 148 -1.21 -10.50 -27.71
CA PHE A 148 -2.02 -9.42 -27.18
C PHE A 148 -2.43 -8.47 -28.32
N GLY A 149 -3.72 -8.21 -28.45
CA GLY A 149 -4.27 -7.28 -29.44
C GLY A 149 -4.48 -5.88 -28.84
N SER A 150 -5.34 -5.78 -27.82
CA SER A 150 -5.63 -4.50 -27.17
C SER A 150 -6.24 -4.65 -25.79
N THR A 151 -6.24 -3.55 -25.02
CA THR A 151 -7.07 -3.40 -23.82
C THR A 151 -8.15 -2.35 -24.10
N ALA A 152 -9.33 -2.51 -23.51
CA ALA A 152 -10.42 -1.53 -23.58
C ALA A 152 -11.17 -1.46 -22.24
N LYS A 153 -11.64 -0.27 -21.87
CA LYS A 153 -12.67 -0.12 -20.85
C LYS A 153 -14.03 -0.41 -21.47
N PHE A 154 -14.95 -0.92 -20.65
CA PHE A 154 -16.32 -1.11 -21.08
C PHE A 154 -17.34 -0.62 -20.07
N THR A 155 -18.53 -0.30 -20.58
CA THR A 155 -19.73 -0.08 -19.77
C THR A 155 -20.91 -0.75 -20.47
N HIS A 156 -21.70 -1.50 -19.71
CA HIS A 156 -22.84 -2.28 -20.14
C HIS A 156 -24.07 -1.85 -19.37
N VAL A 157 -25.16 -1.59 -20.07
CA VAL A 157 -26.47 -1.33 -19.47
C VAL A 157 -27.34 -2.56 -19.65
N TRP A 158 -27.57 -3.27 -18.56
CA TRP A 158 -28.43 -4.45 -18.49
C TRP A 158 -29.83 -4.05 -18.04
N LEU A 159 -30.86 -4.58 -18.70
CA LEU A 159 -32.26 -4.41 -18.33
C LEU A 159 -32.88 -5.75 -17.96
N LEU A 160 -33.69 -5.75 -16.91
CA LEU A 160 -34.49 -6.90 -16.51
C LEU A 160 -35.86 -6.81 -17.20
N GLN A 161 -36.04 -7.54 -18.30
CA GLN A 161 -37.26 -7.55 -19.10
C GLN A 161 -37.98 -8.89 -18.94
N ASN A 162 -39.21 -8.88 -18.41
CA ASN A 162 -40.01 -10.09 -18.17
C ASN A 162 -39.24 -11.18 -17.39
N GLY A 163 -38.45 -10.77 -16.38
CA GLY A 163 -37.63 -11.69 -15.59
C GLY A 163 -36.32 -12.14 -16.26
N VAL A 164 -36.02 -11.67 -17.47
CA VAL A 164 -34.81 -12.02 -18.21
C VAL A 164 -33.88 -10.80 -18.34
N TRP A 165 -32.63 -10.97 -17.95
CA TRP A 165 -31.58 -9.95 -18.11
C TRP A 165 -31.12 -9.88 -19.57
N LYS A 166 -31.23 -8.69 -20.18
CA LYS A 166 -30.78 -8.40 -21.54
C LYS A 166 -29.91 -7.16 -21.60
N LEU A 167 -28.88 -7.17 -22.45
CA LEU A 167 -27.99 -6.05 -22.68
C LEU A 167 -28.63 -5.06 -23.68
N ARG A 168 -28.77 -3.81 -23.27
CA ARG A 168 -29.40 -2.74 -24.04
C ARG A 168 -28.40 -1.78 -24.67
N ARG A 169 -27.29 -1.50 -23.98
CA ARG A 169 -26.19 -0.68 -24.50
C ARG A 169 -24.86 -1.27 -24.09
N SER A 170 -23.91 -1.22 -25.01
CA SER A 170 -22.53 -1.55 -24.72
C SER A 170 -21.60 -0.47 -25.26
N PHE A 171 -20.76 0.06 -24.38
CA PHE A 171 -19.70 1.00 -24.69
C PHE A 171 -18.38 0.25 -24.56
N SER A 172 -17.56 0.28 -25.61
CA SER A 172 -16.19 -0.22 -25.60
C SER A 172 -15.28 0.91 -26.04
N TYR A 173 -14.42 1.40 -25.14
CA TYR A 173 -13.69 2.64 -25.33
C TYR A 173 -12.34 2.61 -24.62
N ASP A 174 -11.50 3.60 -24.90
CA ASP A 174 -10.12 3.66 -24.44
C ASP A 174 -9.31 2.47 -24.98
N HIS A 175 -9.49 2.14 -26.26
CA HIS A 175 -8.78 1.02 -26.86
C HIS A 175 -7.30 1.34 -27.03
N GLN A 176 -6.45 0.60 -26.34
CA GLN A 176 -5.01 0.79 -26.34
C GLN A 176 -4.33 -0.46 -26.90
N THR A 177 -3.49 -0.29 -27.92
CA THR A 177 -2.69 -1.37 -28.53
C THR A 177 -1.41 -1.65 -27.72
N THR A 178 -1.07 -0.74 -26.81
CA THR A 178 -0.17 -0.99 -25.69
C THR A 178 -1.01 -1.49 -24.51
N SER A 179 -0.56 -2.52 -23.80
CA SER A 179 -1.27 -3.00 -22.60
C SER A 179 -1.19 -1.95 -21.49
N THR A 180 -2.16 -1.03 -21.46
CA THR A 180 -2.12 0.16 -20.58
C THR A 180 -3.40 0.39 -19.77
N ALA A 181 -4.41 -0.49 -19.81
CA ALA A 181 -5.60 -0.40 -18.95
C ALA A 181 -5.66 -1.49 -17.86
N GLY A 182 -5.43 -1.07 -16.60
CA GLY A 182 -5.96 -1.60 -15.33
C GLY A 182 -5.70 -3.05 -14.88
N THR A 183 -5.03 -3.85 -15.68
CA THR A 183 -3.99 -4.76 -15.18
C THR A 183 -2.83 -4.57 -16.12
N LYS A 184 -1.79 -3.88 -15.64
CA LYS A 184 -0.46 -4.43 -15.85
C LYS A 184 -0.64 -5.94 -15.56
N SER A 185 -0.46 -6.80 -16.56
CA SER A 185 0.40 -7.96 -16.31
C SER A 185 1.80 -7.38 -16.42
N GLY A 186 2.13 -6.52 -15.47
CA GLY A 186 3.44 -5.98 -15.32
C GLY A 186 4.35 -7.15 -15.02
N ILE A 187 5.63 -6.89 -15.13
CA ILE A 187 6.66 -7.79 -14.64
C ILE A 187 6.34 -8.34 -13.24
N PHE A 188 5.54 -7.62 -12.43
CA PHE A 188 5.14 -7.91 -11.07
C PHE A 188 3.86 -8.74 -10.87
N ASP A 189 3.17 -9.15 -11.95
CA ASP A 189 2.00 -10.03 -11.90
C ASP A 189 2.33 -11.48 -12.28
N ASN A 190 3.61 -11.73 -12.60
CA ASN A 190 4.16 -13.04 -12.89
C ASN A 190 5.49 -13.21 -12.16
N ASP A 191 5.51 -14.09 -11.15
CA ASP A 191 6.69 -14.39 -10.32
C ASP A 191 7.95 -14.71 -11.14
N LYS A 192 7.82 -15.40 -12.29
CA LYS A 192 8.97 -15.71 -13.16
C LYS A 192 9.57 -14.48 -13.82
N GLU A 193 8.73 -13.51 -14.19
CA GLU A 193 9.19 -12.27 -14.80
C GLU A 193 9.82 -11.34 -13.74
N ILE A 194 9.35 -11.37 -12.49
CA ILE A 194 10.02 -10.72 -11.35
C ILE A 194 11.41 -11.31 -11.13
N GLU A 195 11.51 -12.64 -11.05
CA GLU A 195 12.80 -13.34 -10.89
C GLU A 195 13.79 -12.99 -12.00
N LYS A 196 13.32 -12.94 -13.25
CA LYS A 196 14.13 -12.54 -14.40
C LYS A 196 14.56 -11.07 -14.29
N TRP A 197 13.65 -10.19 -13.88
CA TRP A 197 13.93 -8.77 -13.68
C TRP A 197 14.98 -8.54 -12.60
N LEU A 198 14.89 -9.23 -11.48
CA LEU A 198 15.85 -9.14 -10.37
C LEU A 198 17.25 -9.53 -10.84
N LYS A 199 17.36 -10.63 -11.60
CA LYS A 199 18.63 -11.04 -12.22
C LYS A 199 19.17 -9.99 -13.19
N GLN A 200 18.33 -9.40 -14.03
CA GLN A 200 18.74 -8.33 -14.96
C GLN A 200 19.20 -7.06 -14.24
N ASN A 201 18.69 -6.81 -13.04
CA ASN A 201 19.05 -5.65 -12.24
C ASN A 201 20.09 -5.97 -11.16
N ASN A 202 20.65 -7.17 -11.11
CA ASN A 202 21.60 -7.60 -10.08
C ASN A 202 21.07 -7.36 -8.65
N VAL A 203 19.81 -7.69 -8.38
CA VAL A 203 19.20 -7.64 -7.04
C VAL A 203 19.06 -9.07 -6.53
N PRO A 204 19.85 -9.51 -5.53
CA PRO A 204 19.86 -10.89 -5.06
C PRO A 204 18.54 -11.33 -4.43
N THR A 205 17.94 -10.48 -3.59
CA THR A 205 16.68 -10.78 -2.90
C THR A 205 15.78 -9.55 -2.89
N LEU A 206 14.48 -9.76 -3.10
CA LEU A 206 13.44 -8.74 -2.99
C LEU A 206 12.29 -9.25 -2.13
N GLY A 207 11.97 -8.53 -1.06
CA GLY A 207 10.75 -8.69 -0.28
C GLY A 207 9.75 -7.57 -0.60
N ILE A 208 8.48 -7.94 -0.82
CA ILE A 208 7.37 -7.02 -1.07
C ILE A 208 6.22 -7.35 -0.12
N GLY A 209 5.72 -6.33 0.58
CA GLY A 209 4.45 -6.39 1.30
C GLY A 209 3.45 -5.39 0.72
N VAL A 210 2.23 -5.84 0.41
CA VAL A 210 1.16 -4.97 -0.12
C VAL A 210 0.04 -4.86 0.89
N ILE A 211 -0.26 -3.64 1.30
CA ILE A 211 -1.34 -3.31 2.20
C ILE A 211 -2.47 -2.69 1.40
N ASN A 212 -3.68 -3.25 1.52
CA ASN A 212 -4.91 -2.72 0.93
C ASN A 212 -6.05 -2.83 1.94
N ASN A 213 -6.94 -1.83 1.96
CA ASN A 213 -8.06 -1.75 2.90
C ASN A 213 -7.63 -1.92 4.37
N GLY A 214 -6.47 -1.38 4.73
CA GLY A 214 -6.02 -1.38 6.11
C GLY A 214 -5.31 -2.65 6.56
N LYS A 215 -5.10 -3.62 5.65
CA LYS A 215 -4.63 -4.97 5.95
C LYS A 215 -3.54 -5.41 4.97
N LEU A 216 -2.58 -6.18 5.47
CA LEU A 216 -1.56 -6.84 4.65
C LEU A 216 -2.23 -7.95 3.82
N GLN A 217 -2.31 -7.78 2.51
CA GLN A 217 -2.99 -8.70 1.59
C GLN A 217 -2.01 -9.62 0.86
N GLU A 218 -0.80 -9.13 0.57
CA GLU A 218 0.21 -9.89 -0.16
C GLU A 218 1.56 -9.78 0.52
N ILE A 219 2.25 -10.91 0.58
CA ILE A 219 3.65 -11.04 0.99
C ILE A 219 4.33 -11.83 -0.12
N LYS A 220 5.34 -11.23 -0.76
CA LYS A 220 6.12 -11.89 -1.81
C LYS A 220 7.59 -11.74 -1.48
N VAL A 221 8.34 -12.83 -1.60
CA VAL A 221 9.79 -12.84 -1.46
C VAL A 221 10.37 -13.60 -2.65
N PHE A 222 11.35 -12.99 -3.31
CA PHE A 222 11.96 -13.47 -4.54
C PHE A 222 13.48 -13.52 -4.41
N GLY A 223 14.11 -14.34 -5.25
CA GLY A 223 15.55 -14.47 -5.34
C GLY A 223 16.14 -15.38 -4.24
N GLU A 224 17.37 -15.08 -3.85
CA GLU A 224 18.20 -15.95 -3.01
C GLU A 224 18.72 -15.21 -1.77
N LEU A 225 18.41 -15.71 -0.57
CA LEU A 225 18.90 -15.12 0.70
C LEU A 225 20.43 -15.26 0.83
N LYS A 226 21.00 -16.26 0.16
CA LYS A 226 22.44 -16.42 -0.08
C LYS A 226 22.63 -17.22 -1.36
N LYS A 227 23.78 -17.06 -2.02
CA LYS A 227 24.09 -17.73 -3.29
C LYS A 227 23.69 -19.22 -3.29
N GLY A 228 22.81 -19.60 -4.20
CA GLY A 228 22.29 -20.96 -4.40
C GLY A 228 21.21 -21.40 -3.41
N VAL A 229 20.71 -20.52 -2.54
CA VAL A 229 19.65 -20.80 -1.57
C VAL A 229 18.53 -19.79 -1.72
N SER A 230 17.38 -20.26 -2.22
CA SER A 230 16.19 -19.44 -2.40
C SER A 230 15.71 -18.81 -1.10
N ALA A 231 15.24 -17.57 -1.18
CA ALA A 231 14.67 -16.85 -0.06
C ALA A 231 13.23 -17.33 0.21
N PRO A 232 12.90 -17.86 1.40
CA PRO A 232 11.52 -18.21 1.73
C PRO A 232 10.68 -16.97 2.04
N TYR A 233 9.35 -17.10 2.02
CA TYR A 233 8.42 -15.99 2.31
C TYR A 233 8.66 -15.34 3.69
N ASN A 234 9.17 -16.09 4.66
CA ASN A 234 9.52 -15.64 6.01
C ASN A 234 11.00 -15.30 6.16
N THR A 235 11.67 -14.84 5.10
CA THR A 235 13.06 -14.37 5.18
C THR A 235 13.21 -13.26 6.23
N ILE A 236 14.25 -13.36 7.07
CA ILE A 236 14.62 -12.37 8.08
C ILE A 236 15.60 -11.38 7.46
N TRP A 237 15.35 -10.10 7.71
CA TRP A 237 16.11 -8.98 7.16
C TRP A 237 16.63 -8.10 8.29
N ASN A 238 17.85 -7.57 8.17
CA ASN A 238 18.18 -6.29 8.79
C ASN A 238 17.51 -5.19 7.97
N VAL A 239 16.73 -4.33 8.60
CA VAL A 239 15.99 -3.25 7.93
C VAL A 239 16.58 -1.86 8.18
N ALA A 240 17.80 -1.80 8.73
CA ALA A 240 18.54 -0.58 8.97
C ALA A 240 17.67 0.47 9.71
N SER A 241 17.62 1.70 9.20
CA SER A 241 16.85 2.79 9.79
C SER A 241 15.33 2.63 9.88
N LEU A 242 14.73 1.60 9.27
CA LEU A 242 13.32 1.24 9.55
C LEU A 242 13.08 0.79 11.00
N THR A 243 14.15 0.64 11.77
CA THR A 243 14.14 0.54 13.23
C THR A 243 13.51 1.76 13.92
N LYS A 244 13.73 2.97 13.41
CA LYS A 244 13.29 4.22 14.05
C LYS A 244 11.77 4.32 14.21
N PRO A 245 10.95 4.00 13.19
CA PRO A 245 9.50 3.88 13.35
C PRO A 245 9.06 2.99 14.52
N VAL A 246 9.71 1.85 14.74
CA VAL A 246 9.35 0.93 15.85
C VAL A 246 9.66 1.57 17.19
N THR A 247 10.85 2.17 17.34
CA THR A 247 11.23 2.93 18.55
C THR A 247 10.28 4.11 18.79
N ALA A 248 9.89 4.82 17.74
CA ALA A 248 8.95 5.93 17.84
C ALA A 248 7.59 5.46 18.37
N ILE A 249 7.04 4.37 17.84
CA ILE A 249 5.76 3.81 18.29
C ILE A 249 5.85 3.30 19.73
N VAL A 250 6.99 2.76 20.20
CA VAL A 250 7.19 2.45 21.62
C VAL A 250 6.97 3.69 22.49
N ALA A 251 7.67 4.79 22.16
CA ALA A 251 7.54 6.04 22.90
C ALA A 251 6.10 6.60 22.83
N LEU A 252 5.48 6.60 21.65
CA LEU A 252 4.15 7.16 21.42
C LEU A 252 3.03 6.34 22.09
N LYS A 253 3.17 5.02 22.18
CA LYS A 253 2.27 4.17 22.99
C LYS A 253 2.39 4.49 24.46
N LEU A 254 3.61 4.69 24.98
CA LEU A 254 3.82 5.11 26.38
C LEU A 254 3.24 6.50 26.65
N VAL A 255 3.31 7.43 25.69
CA VAL A 255 2.65 8.75 25.77
C VAL A 255 1.13 8.58 25.81
N SER A 256 0.57 7.75 24.93
CA SER A 256 -0.88 7.50 24.89
C SER A 256 -1.40 6.85 26.18
N GLN A 257 -0.55 6.09 26.87
CA GLN A 257 -0.85 5.52 28.19
C GLN A 257 -0.65 6.51 29.36
N GLY A 258 -0.20 7.74 29.11
CA GLY A 258 0.14 8.72 30.14
C GLY A 258 1.39 8.39 30.97
N LYS A 259 2.17 7.39 30.56
CA LYS A 259 3.42 6.96 31.25
C LYS A 259 4.64 7.74 30.79
N TRP A 260 4.54 8.42 29.66
CA TRP A 260 5.59 9.24 29.06
C TRP A 260 5.00 10.55 28.54
N ASN A 261 5.82 11.58 28.37
CA ASN A 261 5.39 12.88 27.87
C ASN A 261 6.30 13.30 26.71
N LEU A 262 5.69 13.76 25.60
CA LEU A 262 6.43 14.23 24.42
C LEU A 262 7.34 15.41 24.71
N ASP A 263 6.90 16.28 25.62
CA ASP A 263 7.47 17.60 25.84
C ASP A 263 8.20 17.73 27.19
N GLU A 264 8.29 16.62 27.94
CA GLU A 264 9.10 16.57 29.15
C GLU A 264 10.60 16.51 28.80
N PRO A 265 11.45 17.33 29.46
CA PRO A 265 12.88 17.28 29.24
C PRO A 265 13.51 15.92 29.59
N LEU A 266 14.30 15.38 28.66
CA LEU A 266 14.92 14.06 28.80
C LEU A 266 16.01 13.99 29.88
N TYR A 267 16.59 15.13 30.26
CA TYR A 267 17.62 15.21 31.31
C TYR A 267 17.10 14.76 32.68
N ASN A 268 15.77 14.76 32.90
CA ASN A 268 15.14 14.18 34.09
C ASN A 268 15.43 12.67 34.25
N TYR A 269 15.77 12.00 33.15
CA TYR A 269 15.96 10.55 33.10
C TYR A 269 17.40 10.16 32.78
N TRP A 270 18.02 10.86 31.83
CA TRP A 270 19.37 10.55 31.41
C TRP A 270 20.04 11.73 30.70
N ILE A 271 21.36 11.88 30.91
CA ILE A 271 22.20 12.86 30.24
C ILE A 271 23.43 12.13 29.67
N ASP A 272 23.73 12.33 28.39
CA ASP A 272 24.98 11.82 27.80
C ASP A 272 26.18 12.58 28.40
N PRO A 273 27.21 11.88 28.91
CA PRO A 273 28.40 12.52 29.47
C PRO A 273 29.10 13.52 28.54
N ASP A 274 29.05 13.29 27.22
CA ASP A 274 29.72 14.17 26.24
C ASP A 274 29.07 15.57 26.19
N VAL A 275 27.78 15.71 26.53
CA VAL A 275 27.02 16.97 26.44
C VAL A 275 26.51 17.47 27.80
N ALA A 276 26.94 16.84 28.90
CA ALA A 276 26.48 17.18 30.25
C ALA A 276 26.76 18.64 30.66
N ASN A 277 27.84 19.23 30.12
CA ASN A 277 28.23 20.61 30.41
C ASN A 277 27.63 21.64 29.42
N ASP A 278 26.98 21.18 28.34
CA ASP A 278 26.33 22.09 27.38
C ASP A 278 24.88 22.33 27.81
N PRO A 279 24.44 23.58 28.06
CA PRO A 279 23.08 23.86 28.55
C PRO A 279 21.97 23.41 27.58
N ASN A 280 22.26 23.18 26.31
CA ASN A 280 21.30 22.70 25.32
C ASN A 280 20.73 21.31 25.65
N HIS A 281 21.40 20.48 26.46
CA HIS A 281 20.84 19.18 26.87
C HIS A 281 19.49 19.32 27.59
N LYS A 282 19.26 20.47 28.26
CA LYS A 282 17.99 20.75 28.96
C LYS A 282 16.82 21.00 28.02
N LEU A 283 17.09 21.26 26.74
CA LEU A 283 16.07 21.51 25.72
C LEU A 283 15.60 20.22 25.04
N LEU A 284 16.31 19.09 25.22
CA LEU A 284 15.96 17.84 24.56
C LEU A 284 14.66 17.27 25.13
N THR A 285 13.68 17.05 24.26
CA THR A 285 12.42 16.35 24.56
C THR A 285 12.24 15.18 23.59
N THR A 286 11.32 14.27 23.89
CA THR A 286 10.98 13.18 22.95
C THR A 286 10.47 13.71 21.62
N ARG A 287 9.69 14.80 21.62
CA ARG A 287 9.25 15.46 20.38
C ARG A 287 10.43 15.90 19.52
N ILE A 288 11.41 16.56 20.14
CA ILE A 288 12.62 17.03 19.46
C ILE A 288 13.44 15.87 18.90
N VAL A 289 13.52 14.76 19.63
CA VAL A 289 14.20 13.55 19.14
C VAL A 289 13.47 12.94 17.94
N LEU A 290 12.17 12.63 18.09
CA LEU A 290 11.40 11.91 17.08
C LEU A 290 11.21 12.71 15.78
N SER A 291 11.36 14.03 15.83
CA SER A 291 11.33 14.91 14.65
C SER A 291 12.72 15.29 14.11
N HIS A 292 13.79 14.68 14.62
CA HIS A 292 15.18 14.95 14.22
C HIS A 292 15.61 16.42 14.32
N GLN A 293 15.27 17.04 15.45
CA GLN A 293 15.63 18.44 15.75
C GLN A 293 16.60 18.56 16.92
N THR A 294 17.32 17.49 17.27
CA THR A 294 18.18 17.43 18.46
C THR A 294 19.39 18.35 18.39
N GLY A 295 19.84 18.74 17.20
CA GLY A 295 21.14 19.37 17.02
C GLY A 295 22.31 18.40 17.01
N PHE A 296 22.09 17.09 17.16
CA PHE A 296 23.15 16.09 17.16
C PHE A 296 23.58 15.70 15.73
N PRO A 297 24.83 15.20 15.56
CA PRO A 297 25.22 14.52 14.33
C PRO A 297 24.38 13.25 14.11
N ASN A 298 24.50 12.63 12.93
CA ASN A 298 23.88 11.32 12.70
C ASN A 298 24.46 10.27 13.65
N TRP A 299 25.78 10.15 13.63
CA TRP A 299 26.55 9.29 14.54
C TRP A 299 27.76 10.03 15.08
N ARG A 300 28.07 9.86 16.37
CA ARG A 300 29.19 10.59 17.00
C ARG A 300 30.55 10.26 16.40
N TYR A 301 30.72 9.07 15.81
CA TYR A 301 31.96 8.69 15.12
C TYR A 301 32.22 9.50 13.85
N MET A 302 31.21 10.20 13.32
CA MET A 302 31.37 11.12 12.18
C MET A 302 32.01 12.45 12.60
N ASN A 303 32.03 12.76 13.89
CA ASN A 303 32.79 13.90 14.41
C ASN A 303 34.28 13.57 14.49
N GLU A 304 35.13 14.55 14.24
CA GLU A 304 36.58 14.43 14.43
C GLU A 304 36.94 14.02 15.87
N SER A 305 36.21 14.57 16.85
CA SER A 305 36.36 14.24 18.27
C SER A 305 35.87 12.85 18.65
N LYS A 306 35.08 12.20 17.77
CA LYS A 306 34.32 10.97 18.03
C LYS A 306 33.36 11.05 19.22
N LYS A 307 33.06 12.26 19.70
CA LYS A 307 32.17 12.55 20.83
C LYS A 307 30.88 13.20 20.35
N LEU A 308 29.83 13.07 21.13
CA LEU A 308 28.56 13.75 20.86
C LEU A 308 28.68 15.26 21.14
N ASP A 309 28.15 16.09 20.26
CA ASP A 309 28.10 17.54 20.42
C ASP A 309 26.84 18.13 19.76
N PHE A 310 26.49 19.37 20.12
CA PHE A 310 25.41 20.11 19.47
C PHE A 310 25.96 20.92 18.28
N LYS A 311 25.46 20.65 17.08
CA LYS A 311 25.73 21.40 15.85
C LYS A 311 24.85 22.65 15.73
N PHE A 312 23.69 22.64 16.38
CA PHE A 312 22.76 23.76 16.47
C PHE A 312 21.87 23.60 17.70
N LYS A 313 21.14 24.67 18.06
CA LYS A 313 20.24 24.68 19.20
C LYS A 313 19.05 23.71 18.98
N PRO A 314 18.75 22.79 19.90
CA PRO A 314 17.63 21.87 19.76
C PRO A 314 16.30 22.56 19.44
N GLY A 315 15.50 21.97 18.54
CA GLY A 315 14.19 22.47 18.10
C GLY A 315 14.24 23.63 17.09
N THR A 316 15.42 24.03 16.60
CA THR A 316 15.53 25.18 15.67
C THR A 316 15.76 24.80 14.21
N GLN A 317 16.26 23.60 13.95
CA GLN A 317 16.59 23.11 12.60
C GLN A 317 16.37 21.59 12.53
N TYR A 318 16.30 21.08 11.30
CA TYR A 318 16.26 19.64 11.02
C TYR A 318 17.64 19.11 10.68
N SER A 319 18.06 18.03 11.35
CA SER A 319 19.18 17.19 10.93
C SER A 319 18.93 15.76 11.40
N TYR A 320 18.85 14.84 10.43
CA TYR A 320 18.64 13.43 10.68
C TYR A 320 19.70 12.88 11.67
N SER A 321 19.24 12.23 12.74
CA SER A 321 20.11 11.86 13.86
C SER A 321 19.79 10.49 14.46
N GLY A 322 20.69 9.51 14.26
CA GLY A 322 20.72 8.24 14.97
C GLY A 322 21.06 8.41 16.45
N GLU A 323 22.03 9.28 16.79
CA GLU A 323 22.38 9.63 18.17
C GLU A 323 21.19 10.19 18.96
N GLY A 324 20.32 10.97 18.31
CA GLY A 324 19.07 11.43 18.92
C GLY A 324 18.19 10.27 19.37
N MET A 325 18.00 9.28 18.50
CA MET A 325 17.20 8.08 18.81
C MET A 325 17.84 7.26 19.94
N GLU A 326 19.16 7.09 19.92
CA GLU A 326 19.90 6.42 21.00
C GLU A 326 19.80 7.16 22.34
N TYR A 327 19.79 8.49 22.31
CA TYR A 327 19.54 9.31 23.50
C TYR A 327 18.15 9.01 24.08
N LEU A 328 17.12 8.96 23.23
CA LEU A 328 15.75 8.62 23.65
C LEU A 328 15.68 7.19 24.20
N ARG A 329 16.32 6.21 23.57
CA ARG A 329 16.40 4.85 24.11
C ARG A 329 16.96 4.86 25.53
N LYS A 330 18.11 5.47 25.75
CA LYS A 330 18.73 5.51 27.09
C LYS A 330 17.82 6.18 28.13
N ALA A 331 17.14 7.26 27.76
CA ALA A 331 16.16 7.90 28.65
C ALA A 331 14.96 6.99 28.97
N LEU A 332 14.40 6.30 27.97
CA LEU A 332 13.31 5.33 28.18
C LEU A 332 13.78 4.17 29.07
N GLU A 333 14.92 3.56 28.77
CA GLU A 333 15.44 2.42 29.54
C GLU A 333 15.74 2.82 31.00
N LYS A 334 16.23 4.03 31.24
CA LYS A 334 16.47 4.55 32.59
C LYS A 334 15.19 4.77 33.38
N LYS A 335 14.14 5.30 32.76
CA LYS A 335 12.84 5.49 33.43
C LYS A 335 12.12 4.18 33.70
N PHE A 336 12.10 3.27 32.73
CA PHE A 336 11.27 2.07 32.81
C PHE A 336 12.00 0.85 33.36
N HIS A 337 13.32 0.93 33.55
CA HIS A 337 14.16 -0.20 33.99
C HIS A 337 13.99 -1.45 33.12
N LYS A 338 13.77 -1.25 31.81
CA LYS A 338 13.58 -2.27 30.78
C LYS A 338 14.39 -1.88 29.56
N THR A 339 14.92 -2.85 28.84
CA THR A 339 15.60 -2.58 27.55
C THR A 339 14.59 -2.14 26.50
N LEU A 340 15.05 -1.48 25.43
CA LEU A 340 14.18 -1.15 24.30
C LEU A 340 13.51 -2.40 23.69
N ASP A 341 14.27 -3.49 23.56
CA ASP A 341 13.77 -4.77 23.07
C ASP A 341 12.60 -5.29 23.92
N GLN A 342 12.71 -5.23 25.26
CA GLN A 342 11.63 -5.60 26.18
C GLN A 342 10.41 -4.67 26.07
N LEU A 343 10.63 -3.35 25.95
CA LEU A 343 9.55 -2.39 25.79
C LEU A 343 8.80 -2.62 24.46
N ALA A 344 9.53 -2.85 23.37
CA ALA A 344 8.94 -3.14 22.07
C ALA A 344 8.21 -4.49 22.05
N ASP A 345 8.77 -5.51 22.69
CA ASP A 345 8.14 -6.82 22.83
C ASP A 345 6.78 -6.72 23.55
N GLU A 346 6.73 -5.99 24.67
CA GLU A 346 5.49 -5.77 25.44
C GLU A 346 4.45 -4.91 24.70
N LEU A 347 4.89 -3.82 24.06
CA LEU A 347 3.98 -2.81 23.51
C LEU A 347 3.60 -3.05 22.05
N ILE A 348 4.40 -3.82 21.31
CA ILE A 348 4.27 -4.00 19.87
C ILE A 348 4.33 -5.49 19.49
N PHE A 349 5.44 -6.19 19.74
CA PHE A 349 5.68 -7.48 19.09
C PHE A 349 4.73 -8.57 19.57
N LYS A 350 4.58 -8.78 20.89
CA LYS A 350 3.61 -9.77 21.42
C LYS A 350 2.16 -9.43 21.08
N PRO A 351 1.67 -8.19 21.29
CA PRO A 351 0.30 -7.83 20.91
C PRO A 351 -0.01 -8.06 19.43
N LEU A 352 0.96 -7.82 18.55
CA LEU A 352 0.81 -7.97 17.09
C LEU A 352 1.25 -9.34 16.56
N LYS A 353 1.72 -10.24 17.44
CA LYS A 353 2.25 -11.57 17.08
C LYS A 353 3.43 -11.53 16.10
N MET A 354 4.30 -10.52 16.22
CA MET A 354 5.51 -10.35 15.42
C MET A 354 6.65 -11.21 15.98
N ASN A 355 6.57 -12.52 15.79
CA ASN A 355 7.45 -13.49 16.46
C ASN A 355 8.87 -13.54 15.89
N ASP A 356 9.09 -13.02 14.69
CA ASP A 356 10.39 -12.99 14.02
C ASP A 356 11.04 -11.58 14.10
N THR A 357 10.47 -10.67 14.89
CA THR A 357 10.98 -9.30 15.06
C THR A 357 11.72 -9.11 16.39
N LYS A 358 12.92 -8.53 16.33
CA LYS A 358 13.77 -8.27 17.51
C LYS A 358 14.83 -7.21 17.23
N PHE A 359 15.29 -6.51 18.26
CA PHE A 359 16.38 -5.52 18.17
C PHE A 359 17.78 -6.14 18.33
N ILE A 360 17.86 -7.40 18.77
CA ILE A 360 19.12 -8.05 19.10
C ILE A 360 19.26 -9.40 18.39
N TRP A 361 20.48 -9.71 17.97
CA TRP A 361 20.84 -11.05 17.57
C TRP A 361 21.04 -11.91 18.82
N ASN A 362 20.29 -12.99 18.97
CA ASN A 362 20.46 -13.95 20.07
C ASN A 362 20.51 -15.38 19.55
N ASP A 363 20.67 -16.35 20.45
CA ASP A 363 20.90 -17.75 20.07
C ASP A 363 19.65 -18.40 19.44
N ILE A 364 18.49 -17.76 19.59
CA ILE A 364 17.23 -18.16 18.94
C ILE A 364 17.01 -17.49 17.58
N THR A 365 17.94 -16.65 17.10
CA THR A 365 17.85 -16.10 15.73
C THR A 365 18.15 -17.20 14.73
N ASP A 366 17.15 -17.53 13.91
CA ASP A 366 17.27 -18.53 12.86
C ASP A 366 18.08 -17.98 11.67
N VAL A 367 19.39 -18.21 11.73
CA VAL A 367 20.34 -17.75 10.72
C VAL A 367 20.14 -18.43 9.36
N SER A 368 19.39 -19.54 9.30
CA SER A 368 19.15 -20.26 8.04
C SER A 368 18.23 -19.49 7.09
N ARG A 369 17.43 -18.57 7.62
CA ARG A 369 16.48 -17.72 6.88
C ARG A 369 16.89 -16.25 6.81
N TYR A 370 18.10 -15.91 7.24
CA TYR A 370 18.61 -14.53 7.19
C TYR A 370 19.11 -14.18 5.77
N ALA A 371 18.64 -13.06 5.22
CA ALA A 371 19.16 -12.51 3.97
C ALA A 371 20.56 -11.92 4.17
N ILE A 372 21.57 -12.52 3.53
CA ILE A 372 22.93 -11.98 3.49
C ILE A 372 22.92 -10.72 2.64
N ASN A 373 23.61 -9.68 3.10
CA ASN A 373 23.72 -8.40 2.41
C ASN A 373 24.86 -8.43 1.39
N TYR A 374 24.71 -7.73 0.28
CA TYR A 374 25.69 -7.73 -0.81
C TYR A 374 26.11 -6.32 -1.22
N ASP A 375 27.38 -6.17 -1.61
CA ASP A 375 27.83 -4.98 -2.33
C ASP A 375 27.28 -4.95 -3.77
N ASN A 376 27.44 -3.83 -4.47
CA ASN A 376 26.99 -3.71 -5.87
C ASN A 376 27.76 -4.58 -6.89
N LYS A 377 28.80 -5.31 -6.46
CA LYS A 377 29.57 -6.27 -7.27
C LYS A 377 29.15 -7.72 -6.97
N GLY A 378 28.24 -7.94 -6.03
CA GLY A 378 27.78 -9.27 -5.61
C GLY A 378 28.67 -9.94 -4.57
N ASN A 379 29.57 -9.21 -3.90
CA ASN A 379 30.32 -9.72 -2.76
C ASN A 379 29.47 -9.66 -1.50
N ALA A 380 29.44 -10.74 -0.73
CA ALA A 380 28.69 -10.81 0.53
C ALA A 380 29.37 -10.00 1.63
N TYR A 381 28.58 -9.28 2.41
CA TYR A 381 28.98 -8.71 3.69
C TYR A 381 28.77 -9.72 4.82
N GLU A 382 29.66 -9.69 5.80
CA GLU A 382 29.49 -10.46 7.03
C GLU A 382 28.34 -9.87 7.87
N PRO A 383 27.37 -10.68 8.31
CA PRO A 383 26.27 -10.19 9.15
C PRO A 383 26.77 -9.61 10.47
N VAL A 384 26.34 -8.38 10.77
CA VAL A 384 26.61 -7.75 12.07
C VAL A 384 25.65 -8.34 13.11
N LYS A 385 26.19 -9.03 14.12
CA LYS A 385 25.41 -9.75 15.14
C LYS A 385 25.32 -8.96 16.44
N ASN A 386 24.63 -7.82 16.40
CA ASN A 386 24.52 -6.93 17.55
C ASN A 386 23.76 -7.57 18.72
N LYS A 387 24.35 -7.52 19.92
CA LYS A 387 23.76 -8.07 21.16
C LYS A 387 23.07 -7.01 22.02
N VAL A 388 23.15 -5.75 21.62
CA VAL A 388 22.57 -4.59 22.31
C VAL A 388 21.63 -3.89 21.34
N ALA A 389 20.43 -3.57 21.80
CA ALA A 389 19.44 -2.89 20.99
C ALA A 389 19.93 -1.50 20.58
N ASN A 390 19.75 -1.17 19.31
CA ASN A 390 19.96 0.16 18.76
C ASN A 390 18.59 0.76 18.41
N ALA A 391 18.32 1.96 18.87
CA ALA A 391 17.06 2.66 18.69
C ALA A 391 16.85 3.18 17.26
N ALA A 392 17.94 3.23 16.50
CA ALA A 392 18.02 3.81 15.18
C ALA A 392 18.34 2.79 14.08
N ASP A 393 18.76 1.57 14.41
CA ASP A 393 19.30 0.61 13.45
C ASP A 393 19.20 -0.85 13.91
N ASP A 394 19.54 -1.78 13.01
CA ASP A 394 19.72 -3.22 13.31
C ASP A 394 18.47 -4.02 13.71
N LEU A 395 17.25 -3.49 13.52
CA LEU A 395 16.05 -4.30 13.72
C LEU A 395 16.05 -5.48 12.73
N LEU A 396 15.91 -6.68 13.28
CA LEU A 396 15.66 -7.89 12.51
C LEU A 396 14.15 -8.09 12.42
N THR A 397 13.63 -8.34 11.21
CA THR A 397 12.18 -8.56 10.98
C THR A 397 11.94 -9.35 9.69
N THR A 398 10.70 -9.77 9.46
CA THR A 398 10.20 -10.26 8.16
C THR A 398 9.29 -9.22 7.51
N ILE A 399 8.95 -9.41 6.22
CA ILE A 399 7.91 -8.60 5.54
C ILE A 399 6.56 -8.76 6.25
N GLN A 400 6.23 -9.97 6.72
CA GLN A 400 4.97 -10.25 7.40
C GLN A 400 4.85 -9.46 8.71
N ASP A 401 5.88 -9.51 9.54
CA ASP A 401 5.87 -8.85 10.85
C ASP A 401 5.87 -7.32 10.68
N TYR A 402 6.78 -6.79 9.86
CA TYR A 402 6.87 -5.34 9.64
C TYR A 402 5.59 -4.82 8.97
N GLY A 403 5.00 -5.58 8.05
CA GLY A 403 3.71 -5.23 7.44
C GLY A 403 2.55 -5.25 8.43
N THR A 404 2.56 -6.18 9.40
CA THR A 404 1.59 -6.20 10.49
C THR A 404 1.75 -4.97 11.39
N PHE A 405 2.99 -4.61 11.74
CA PHE A 405 3.30 -3.36 12.44
C PHE A 405 2.78 -2.14 11.69
N LEU A 406 3.03 -2.04 10.38
CA LEU A 406 2.59 -0.90 9.58
C LEU A 406 1.06 -0.83 9.42
N CYS A 407 0.36 -1.96 9.37
CA CYS A 407 -1.11 -1.98 9.43
C CYS A 407 -1.61 -1.41 10.77
N SER A 408 -0.97 -1.78 11.88
CA SER A 408 -1.26 -1.25 13.21
C SER A 408 -1.03 0.26 13.28
N VAL A 409 0.08 0.76 12.73
CA VAL A 409 0.38 2.19 12.62
C VAL A 409 -0.69 2.92 11.81
N MET A 410 -1.00 2.44 10.60
CA MET A 410 -1.97 3.09 9.70
C MET A 410 -3.40 3.15 10.28
N ASN A 411 -3.72 2.24 11.21
CA ASN A 411 -5.01 2.21 11.90
C ASN A 411 -4.99 2.93 13.26
N GLY A 412 -3.82 3.40 13.71
CA GLY A 412 -3.66 4.13 14.97
C GLY A 412 -3.77 3.23 16.21
N ASP A 413 -3.53 1.93 16.08
CA ASP A 413 -3.80 0.97 17.16
C ASP A 413 -2.89 1.22 18.37
N GLY A 414 -3.51 1.40 19.53
CA GLY A 414 -2.81 1.69 20.79
C GLY A 414 -2.30 3.13 20.92
N LEU A 415 -2.59 4.00 19.95
CA LEU A 415 -2.37 5.45 20.07
C LEU A 415 -3.69 6.17 20.37
N SER A 416 -3.63 7.19 21.23
CA SER A 416 -4.75 8.12 21.35
C SER A 416 -4.89 8.94 20.07
N LYS A 417 -6.11 9.40 19.75
CA LYS A 417 -6.36 10.25 18.57
C LYS A 417 -5.40 11.46 18.52
N LYS A 418 -5.22 12.14 19.66
CA LYS A 418 -4.30 13.28 19.78
C LYS A 418 -2.86 12.90 19.44
N VAL A 419 -2.37 11.78 19.98
CA VAL A 419 -0.99 11.33 19.73
C VAL A 419 -0.79 10.91 18.28
N PHE A 420 -1.79 10.27 17.66
CA PHE A 420 -1.73 9.93 16.24
C PHE A 420 -1.69 11.19 15.36
N GLU A 421 -2.52 12.18 15.65
CA GLU A 421 -2.51 13.48 14.95
C GLU A 421 -1.17 14.21 15.08
N GLU A 422 -0.59 14.23 16.28
CA GLU A 422 0.76 14.78 16.52
C GLU A 422 1.83 14.01 15.73
N MET A 423 1.77 12.68 15.72
CA MET A 423 2.71 11.81 15.00
C MET A 423 2.74 12.12 13.51
N SER A 424 1.56 12.34 12.90
CA SER A 424 1.41 12.60 11.47
C SER A 424 1.34 14.08 11.09
N SER A 425 1.63 14.99 12.01
CA SER A 425 1.65 16.44 11.73
C SER A 425 3.05 16.90 11.25
N HIS A 426 3.09 18.02 10.53
CA HIS A 426 4.33 18.61 10.01
C HIS A 426 5.19 19.22 11.14
N GLN A 427 5.92 18.40 11.88
CA GLN A 427 6.76 18.88 12.99
C GLN A 427 7.94 19.73 12.50
N VAL A 428 8.55 19.34 11.38
CA VAL A 428 9.61 20.12 10.72
C VAL A 428 9.64 19.88 9.21
N ALA A 429 9.92 20.92 8.43
CA ALA A 429 10.10 20.81 6.98
C ALA A 429 11.49 20.24 6.63
N GLN A 430 11.55 19.41 5.60
CA GLN A 430 12.81 18.96 5.02
C GLN A 430 13.26 19.87 3.86
N LYS A 431 14.46 19.62 3.33
CA LYS A 431 14.98 20.39 2.17
C LYS A 431 14.11 20.22 0.92
N LYS A 432 13.52 19.04 0.72
CA LYS A 432 12.64 18.76 -0.42
C LYS A 432 11.28 19.40 -0.19
N LYS A 433 10.74 20.03 -1.23
CA LYS A 433 9.42 20.64 -1.19
C LYS A 433 8.36 19.56 -0.93
N ASP A 434 7.31 19.90 -0.20
CA ASP A 434 6.19 19.01 0.12
C ASP A 434 6.62 17.75 0.93
N LYS A 435 7.79 17.81 1.58
CA LYS A 435 8.33 16.76 2.46
C LYS A 435 8.64 17.30 3.86
N TYR A 436 8.14 16.60 4.87
CA TYR A 436 8.27 16.96 6.28
C TYR A 436 8.75 15.76 7.09
N PHE A 437 9.10 15.99 8.35
CA PHE A 437 9.28 14.94 9.34
C PHE A 437 8.22 15.13 10.44
N GLY A 438 7.51 14.05 10.78
CA GLY A 438 6.59 13.96 11.89
C GLY A 438 7.30 13.44 13.15
N LEU A 439 6.63 12.60 13.92
CA LEU A 439 7.25 11.91 15.07
C LEU A 439 7.64 10.48 14.68
N GLY A 440 8.87 10.31 14.17
CA GLY A 440 9.43 9.01 13.78
C GLY A 440 9.11 8.57 12.35
N PHE A 441 8.43 9.41 11.57
CA PHE A 441 8.04 9.13 10.19
C PHE A 441 8.30 10.36 9.31
N GLU A 442 8.74 10.12 8.08
CA GLU A 442 8.65 11.11 7.02
C GLU A 442 7.19 11.30 6.60
N ILE A 443 6.82 12.53 6.25
CA ILE A 443 5.49 12.88 5.75
C ILE A 443 5.66 13.48 4.35
N TYR A 444 4.98 12.88 3.38
CA TYR A 444 4.91 13.34 2.00
C TYR A 444 3.53 13.96 1.79
N ASP A 445 3.48 15.26 1.54
CA ASP A 445 2.22 15.97 1.29
C ASP A 445 1.79 15.76 -0.17
N LEU A 446 0.73 14.99 -0.37
CA LEU A 446 0.17 14.65 -1.67
C LEU A 446 -0.95 15.60 -2.11
N ARG A 447 -1.19 16.68 -1.35
CA ARG A 447 -2.23 17.71 -1.51
C ARG A 447 -3.65 17.19 -1.27
N ASN A 448 -4.61 18.11 -1.13
CA ASN A 448 -6.04 17.83 -0.92
C ASN A 448 -6.31 16.89 0.27
N ASP A 449 -5.69 17.20 1.41
CA ASP A 449 -5.74 16.40 2.65
C ASP A 449 -5.36 14.94 2.41
N ASN A 450 -4.37 14.70 1.54
CA ASN A 450 -3.81 13.38 1.29
C ASN A 450 -2.31 13.44 1.58
N TYR A 451 -1.81 12.45 2.31
CA TYR A 451 -0.41 12.38 2.68
C TYR A 451 0.03 10.92 2.73
N ALA A 452 1.33 10.70 2.61
CA ALA A 452 1.93 9.40 2.90
C ALA A 452 2.86 9.49 4.11
N LEU A 453 2.81 8.46 4.96
CA LEU A 453 3.83 8.21 5.97
C LEU A 453 4.87 7.26 5.38
N SER A 454 6.14 7.52 5.67
CA SER A 454 7.25 6.75 5.11
C SER A 454 8.44 6.75 6.04
N HIS A 455 9.33 5.80 5.80
CA HIS A 455 10.70 5.84 6.25
C HIS A 455 11.53 4.96 5.30
N SER A 456 12.81 5.25 5.15
CA SER A 456 13.76 4.39 4.43
C SER A 456 14.84 3.84 5.37
N GLY A 457 15.49 2.76 4.95
CA GLY A 457 16.63 2.17 5.65
C GLY A 457 17.75 1.89 4.66
N ALA A 458 18.97 2.29 5.01
CA ALA A 458 20.16 2.04 4.20
C ALA A 458 21.35 1.72 5.11
N ASP A 459 21.96 0.56 4.88
CA ASP A 459 23.22 0.08 5.45
C ASP A 459 24.06 -0.55 4.32
N GLN A 460 25.24 -1.09 4.66
CA GLN A 460 26.01 -1.94 3.75
C GLN A 460 25.17 -3.12 3.27
N GLY A 461 24.85 -3.11 1.98
CA GLY A 461 24.01 -4.08 1.30
C GLY A 461 22.57 -4.14 1.80
N VAL A 462 22.02 -3.07 2.38
CA VAL A 462 20.60 -3.00 2.77
C VAL A 462 19.98 -1.79 2.12
N GLN A 463 18.86 -1.99 1.42
CA GLN A 463 17.99 -0.90 0.98
C GLN A 463 16.54 -1.31 1.25
N THR A 464 15.91 -0.59 2.18
CA THR A 464 14.52 -0.83 2.59
C THR A 464 13.69 0.46 2.56
N LEU A 465 12.38 0.31 2.33
CA LEU A 465 11.46 1.43 2.19
C LEU A 465 10.03 0.96 2.49
N PHE A 466 9.21 1.84 3.06
CA PHE A 466 7.76 1.68 3.00
C PHE A 466 7.06 3.00 2.70
N PHE A 467 5.84 2.90 2.19
CA PHE A 467 4.88 4.01 2.17
C PHE A 467 3.53 3.52 2.70
N LEU A 468 2.88 4.34 3.53
CA LEU A 468 1.50 4.18 3.96
C LEU A 468 0.69 5.37 3.52
N LEU A 469 -0.50 5.14 2.99
CA LEU A 469 -1.48 6.15 2.61
C LEU A 469 -2.71 6.02 3.52
N PRO A 470 -2.77 6.71 4.67
CA PRO A 470 -3.82 6.50 5.66
C PRO A 470 -5.24 6.77 5.14
N LYS A 471 -5.39 7.72 4.20
CA LYS A 471 -6.69 8.08 3.60
C LYS A 471 -7.28 6.96 2.74
N THR A 472 -6.46 6.37 1.86
CA THR A 472 -6.89 5.25 0.99
C THR A 472 -6.70 3.88 1.64
N LYS A 473 -6.07 3.84 2.82
CA LYS A 473 -5.75 2.60 3.56
C LYS A 473 -4.89 1.63 2.74
N GLN A 474 -3.97 2.19 1.96
CA GLN A 474 -3.02 1.48 1.12
C GLN A 474 -1.61 1.59 1.67
N GLY A 475 -0.74 0.65 1.30
CA GLY A 475 0.67 0.74 1.62
C GLY A 475 1.52 -0.25 0.84
N LEU A 476 2.81 0.03 0.78
CA LEU A 476 3.80 -0.80 0.11
C LEU A 476 5.06 -0.88 0.96
N ILE A 477 5.64 -2.07 1.05
CA ILE A 477 6.86 -2.39 1.78
C ILE A 477 7.82 -3.03 0.80
N ILE A 478 9.07 -2.58 0.77
CA ILE A 478 10.09 -3.05 -0.15
C ILE A 478 11.39 -3.26 0.62
N PHE A 479 11.88 -4.50 0.69
CA PHE A 479 13.19 -4.83 1.26
C PHE A 479 14.11 -5.43 0.19
N THR A 480 15.35 -4.97 0.13
CA THR A 480 16.40 -5.53 -0.74
C THR A 480 17.74 -5.59 0.00
N ASN A 481 18.57 -6.56 -0.38
CA ASN A 481 19.84 -6.89 0.27
C ASN A 481 21.06 -6.56 -0.61
N VAL A 482 21.04 -5.41 -1.31
CA VAL A 482 22.16 -4.93 -2.11
C VAL A 482 22.31 -3.41 -2.04
N ASP A 483 23.55 -2.91 -2.07
CA ASP A 483 23.89 -1.47 -1.90
C ASP A 483 23.05 -0.53 -2.77
N ASP A 484 22.82 -0.91 -4.03
CA ASP A 484 22.08 -0.13 -5.02
C ASP A 484 20.65 -0.65 -5.24
N GLY A 485 20.11 -1.38 -4.26
CA GLY A 485 18.77 -1.98 -4.31
C GLY A 485 17.65 -0.96 -4.51
N TYR A 486 17.86 0.31 -4.17
CA TYR A 486 16.90 1.40 -4.41
C TYR A 486 16.51 1.57 -5.88
N LYS A 487 17.29 1.05 -6.84
CA LYS A 487 16.96 1.08 -8.28
C LYS A 487 15.65 0.37 -8.64
N VAL A 488 15.14 -0.49 -7.75
CA VAL A 488 13.86 -1.18 -7.95
C VAL A 488 12.65 -0.35 -7.50
N TYR A 489 12.84 0.70 -6.69
CA TYR A 489 11.76 1.40 -6.02
C TYR A 489 10.79 2.07 -6.99
N GLU A 490 11.29 2.81 -7.97
CA GLU A 490 10.44 3.57 -8.90
C GLU A 490 9.43 2.66 -9.61
N LYS A 491 9.90 1.53 -10.18
CA LYS A 491 9.04 0.58 -10.89
C LYS A 491 8.01 -0.07 -9.97
N LEU A 492 8.40 -0.39 -8.72
CA LEU A 492 7.51 -0.97 -7.72
C LEU A 492 6.46 0.04 -7.27
N LEU A 493 6.83 1.30 -6.99
CA LEU A 493 5.91 2.36 -6.61
C LEU A 493 4.88 2.63 -7.71
N LEU A 494 5.31 2.76 -8.97
CA LEU A 494 4.41 2.93 -10.12
C LEU A 494 3.53 1.71 -10.38
N ASN A 495 3.94 0.52 -9.98
CA ASN A 495 3.13 -0.69 -10.13
C ASN A 495 2.05 -0.78 -9.05
N TYR A 496 2.44 -0.68 -7.78
CA TYR A 496 1.57 -0.99 -6.66
C TYR A 496 0.79 0.22 -6.14
N LEU A 497 1.29 1.45 -6.32
CA LEU A 497 0.64 2.68 -5.83
C LEU A 497 0.14 3.61 -6.95
N GLY A 498 0.37 3.27 -8.22
CA GLY A 498 -0.15 4.00 -9.38
C GLY A 498 0.17 5.51 -9.34
N GLU A 499 -0.86 6.35 -9.49
CA GLU A 499 -0.73 7.81 -9.44
C GLU A 499 -0.12 8.33 -8.12
N ASN A 500 -0.45 7.69 -6.99
CA ASN A 500 0.16 8.06 -5.72
C ASN A 500 1.66 7.71 -5.72
N GLY A 501 2.04 6.58 -6.32
CA GLY A 501 3.44 6.22 -6.54
C GLY A 501 4.18 7.28 -7.36
N GLN A 502 3.59 7.78 -8.45
CA GLN A 502 4.18 8.85 -9.26
C GLN A 502 4.37 10.14 -8.45
N LYS A 503 3.39 10.54 -7.65
CA LYS A 503 3.52 11.74 -6.79
C LYS A 503 4.66 11.63 -5.78
N LEU A 504 4.86 10.44 -5.20
CA LEU A 504 5.97 10.19 -4.27
C LEU A 504 7.33 10.30 -4.98
N ILE A 505 7.45 9.72 -6.18
CA ILE A 505 8.65 9.84 -7.02
C ILE A 505 8.92 11.31 -7.38
N ASP A 506 7.89 12.05 -7.75
CA ASP A 506 8.00 13.48 -8.08
C ASP A 506 8.53 14.32 -6.90
N ILE A 507 8.11 14.02 -5.67
CA ILE A 507 8.62 14.70 -4.46
C ILE A 507 10.10 14.37 -4.23
N GLU A 508 10.53 13.14 -4.54
CA GLU A 508 11.92 12.71 -4.38
C GLU A 508 12.86 13.20 -5.49
N THR A 509 12.34 13.52 -6.68
CA THR A 509 13.16 13.86 -7.86
C THR A 509 13.17 15.34 -8.24
N LYS A 510 12.25 16.14 -7.70
CA LYS A 510 12.24 17.61 -7.82
C LYS A 510 13.02 18.26 -6.69
#